data_AF-A0A821A2H0-F1
#
_entry.id   AF-A0A821A2H0-F1
#
_cell.length_a   1.000
_cell.length_b   1.000
_cell.length_c   1.000
_cell.angle_alpha   90.00
_cell.angle_beta   90.00
_cell.angle_gamma   90.00
#
_symmetry.space_group_name_H-M   'P 1'
#
loop_
_entity.id
_entity.type
_entity.pdbx_description
1 polymer ?
#
loop_
_entity_poly.entity_id
_entity_poly.type
_entity_poly.pdbx_seq_one_letter_code
_entity_poly.pdbx_strand_id
1 'polypeptide(L)'
;MIVKSLILILINYIKQKVLHQHHILTYATSVESTGRRTFFNQGGTNALLSDIHFEFNYLTNGKHYNLFYLGYLTILNELARIIDNATIAGKVLKKAKDHGLKIIDDFVSAHSLL
;
A
#
# COMPACT_ATOMS: atom_id res chain seq x y z
N MET A 1 -3.23 21.49 18.21
CA MET A 1 -3.81 21.17 16.89
C MET A 1 -3.22 19.83 16.44
N ILE A 2 -3.85 18.71 16.79
CA ILE A 2 -3.37 17.39 16.40
C ILE A 2 -3.71 17.21 14.93
N VAL A 3 -2.67 17.24 14.10
CA VAL A 3 -2.76 17.04 12.66
C VAL A 3 -3.21 15.58 12.43
N LYS A 4 -4.51 15.35 12.24
CA LYS A 4 -5.09 14.06 11.83
C LYS A 4 -4.72 13.74 10.37
N SER A 5 -3.44 13.72 10.00
CA SER A 5 -3.00 13.68 8.59
C SER A 5 -2.24 12.41 8.20
N LEU A 6 -2.47 11.27 8.83
CA LEU A 6 -1.78 10.06 8.40
C LEU A 6 -2.72 8.87 8.29
N ILE A 7 -3.29 8.67 7.10
CA ILE A 7 -3.51 7.32 6.62
C ILE A 7 -2.15 6.83 6.15
N LEU A 8 -1.38 6.29 7.10
CA LEU A 8 -0.39 5.31 6.73
C LEU A 8 -1.21 4.07 6.38
N ILE A 9 -1.11 3.55 5.16
CA ILE A 9 -1.44 2.14 4.94
C ILE A 9 -0.37 1.34 5.69
N LEU A 10 -0.42 1.39 7.02
CA LEU A 10 -0.11 0.23 7.81
C LEU A 10 -1.26 -0.71 7.48
N ILE A 11 -0.95 -1.65 6.61
CA ILE A 11 -1.49 -2.99 6.38
C ILE A 11 -2.46 -3.54 7.47
N ASN A 12 -2.40 -3.05 8.71
CA ASN A 12 -3.31 -3.35 9.80
C ASN A 12 -4.77 -2.88 9.64
N TYR A 13 -5.12 -1.88 8.82
CA TYR A 13 -6.55 -1.51 8.65
C TYR A 13 -7.32 -2.52 7.76
N ILE A 14 -6.65 -3.15 6.79
CA ILE A 14 -7.25 -4.17 5.90
C ILE A 14 -7.36 -5.53 6.60
N LYS A 15 -6.53 -5.79 7.63
CA LYS A 15 -6.60 -7.03 8.44
C LYS A 15 -7.95 -7.32 9.08
N GLN A 16 -8.82 -6.32 9.28
CA GLN A 16 -10.11 -6.54 9.95
C GLN A 16 -11.23 -7.05 9.03
N LYS A 17 -11.07 -7.02 7.70
CA LYS A 17 -12.14 -7.42 6.76
C LYS A 17 -11.84 -8.66 5.90
N VAL A 18 -10.60 -9.14 5.86
CA VAL A 18 -10.25 -10.34 5.08
C VAL A 18 -10.16 -11.55 6.03
N LEU A 19 -11.28 -12.27 6.14
CA LEU A 19 -11.36 -13.61 6.70
C LEU A 19 -10.51 -14.56 5.85
N HIS A 20 -9.26 -14.76 6.24
CA HIS A 20 -8.38 -15.93 6.06
C HIS A 20 -6.93 -15.46 6.26
N GLN A 21 -6.30 -15.92 7.33
CA GLN A 21 -4.97 -15.46 7.77
C GLN A 21 -3.88 -15.88 6.77
N HIS A 22 -3.51 -14.98 5.86
CA HIS A 22 -2.22 -15.05 5.16
C HIS A 22 -1.25 -14.08 5.84
N HIS A 23 -0.25 -14.63 6.54
CA HIS A 23 0.74 -13.83 7.26
C HIS A 23 1.56 -13.00 6.27
N ILE A 24 1.68 -11.71 6.58
CA ILE A 24 2.55 -10.78 5.88
C ILE A 24 3.84 -10.74 6.70
N LEU A 25 4.95 -11.15 6.08
CA LEU A 25 6.24 -11.22 6.75
C LEU A 25 7.32 -10.60 5.85
N THR A 26 8.04 -9.64 6.40
CA THR A 26 9.30 -9.17 5.82
C THR A 26 10.41 -9.45 6.82
N TYR A 27 11.44 -10.19 6.39
CA TYR A 27 12.64 -10.42 7.18
C TYR A 27 13.85 -9.83 6.46
N ALA A 28 14.74 -9.17 7.20
CA ALA A 28 15.95 -8.58 6.66
C ALA A 28 17.17 -9.27 7.26
N THR A 29 18.05 -9.80 6.40
CA THR A 29 19.39 -10.25 6.80
C THR A 29 20.40 -9.17 6.44
N SER A 30 21.45 -9.02 7.26
CA SER A 30 22.56 -8.10 6.97
C SER A 30 23.87 -8.86 6.99
N VAL A 31 24.70 -8.66 5.96
CA VAL A 31 26.08 -9.16 5.95
C VAL A 31 26.93 -8.18 6.76
N GLU A 32 27.37 -8.58 7.94
CA GLU A 32 28.06 -7.71 8.91
C GLU A 32 29.27 -6.98 8.30
N SER A 33 30.11 -7.69 7.54
CA SER A 33 31.33 -7.15 6.94
C SER A 33 31.10 -6.11 5.83
N THR A 34 29.91 -6.09 5.22
CA THR A 34 29.59 -5.19 4.09
C THR A 34 28.43 -4.25 4.37
N GLY A 35 27.69 -4.46 5.46
CA GLY A 35 26.42 -3.79 5.74
C GLY A 35 25.31 -4.09 4.73
N ARG A 36 25.53 -4.96 3.73
CA ARG A 36 24.54 -5.26 2.69
C ARG A 36 23.34 -5.97 3.29
N ARG A 37 22.15 -5.45 3.01
CA ARG A 37 20.87 -5.99 3.48
C ARG A 37 20.14 -6.74 2.38
N THR A 38 19.63 -7.92 2.70
CA THR A 38 18.74 -8.70 1.84
C THR A 38 17.39 -8.78 2.52
N PHE A 39 16.34 -8.36 1.81
CA PHE A 39 14.97 -8.40 2.29
C PHE A 39 14.24 -9.59 1.66
N PHE A 40 13.70 -10.47 2.49
CA PHE A 40 12.81 -11.56 2.10
C PHE A 40 11.38 -11.13 2.39
N ASN A 41 10.56 -11.04 1.35
CA ASN A 41 9.19 -10.58 1.47
C ASN A 41 8.20 -11.69 1.10
N GLN A 42 7.31 -12.03 2.03
CA GLN A 42 6.12 -12.82 1.76
C GLN A 42 4.93 -11.88 1.70
N GLY A 43 4.47 -11.59 0.48
CA GLY A 43 3.43 -10.58 0.22
C GLY A 43 2.11 -10.82 0.95
N GLY A 44 1.73 -12.08 1.18
CA GLY A 44 0.52 -12.44 1.93
C GLY A 44 -0.73 -11.72 1.41
N THR A 45 -1.59 -11.24 2.32
CA THR A 45 -2.81 -10.49 1.95
C THR A 45 -2.52 -9.16 1.22
N ASN A 46 -1.31 -8.58 1.33
CA ASN A 46 -1.00 -7.36 0.57
C ASN A 46 -0.98 -7.59 -0.93
N ALA A 47 -0.66 -8.81 -1.36
CA ALA A 47 -0.73 -9.16 -2.77
C ALA A 47 -2.16 -8.99 -3.30
N LEU A 48 -3.19 -9.20 -2.46
CA LEU A 48 -4.62 -9.16 -2.81
C LEU A 48 -5.25 -7.76 -2.70
N LEU A 49 -4.48 -6.75 -2.26
CA LEU A 49 -5.00 -5.39 -2.12
C LEU A 49 -5.35 -4.82 -3.51
N SER A 50 -6.64 -4.60 -3.75
CA SER A 50 -7.18 -3.97 -4.97
C SER A 50 -8.02 -2.72 -4.66
N ASP A 51 -8.55 -2.07 -5.70
CA ASP A 51 -9.26 -0.80 -5.58
C ASP A 51 -10.57 -0.87 -4.77
N ILE A 52 -11.19 -2.06 -4.66
CA ILE A 52 -12.42 -2.25 -3.86
C ILE A 52 -12.21 -2.08 -2.36
N HIS A 53 -10.96 -2.10 -1.88
CA HIS A 53 -10.66 -1.98 -0.45
C HIS A 53 -10.54 -0.52 0.02
N PHE A 54 -10.68 0.46 -0.89
CA PHE A 54 -10.50 1.88 -0.61
C PHE A 54 -11.83 2.64 -0.56
N GLU A 55 -12.26 2.95 0.67
CA GLU A 55 -13.51 3.67 0.94
C GLU A 55 -13.27 5.18 1.13
N PHE A 56 -12.96 5.92 0.05
CA PHE A 56 -12.52 7.31 0.15
C PHE A 56 -13.54 8.25 0.81
N ASN A 57 -14.83 8.06 0.56
CA ASN A 57 -15.88 8.83 1.25
C ASN A 57 -15.87 8.64 2.77
N TYR A 58 -15.61 7.42 3.24
CA TYR A 58 -15.47 7.18 4.68
C TYR A 58 -14.22 7.87 5.23
N LEU A 59 -13.12 7.85 4.49
CA LEU A 59 -11.85 8.46 4.89
C LEU A 59 -11.94 9.99 4.96
N THR A 60 -12.61 10.63 4.01
CA THR A 60 -12.74 12.10 3.96
C THR A 60 -13.90 12.60 4.81
N ASN A 61 -15.12 12.09 4.60
CA ASN A 61 -16.31 12.61 5.28
C ASN A 61 -16.46 12.05 6.69
N GLY A 62 -16.12 10.77 6.89
CA GLY A 62 -16.25 10.10 8.18
C GLY A 62 -15.05 10.29 9.11
N LYS A 63 -13.83 10.42 8.56
CA LYS A 63 -12.59 10.54 9.35
C LYS A 63 -11.87 11.87 9.20
N HIS A 64 -12.26 12.70 8.24
CA HIS A 64 -11.64 14.01 7.98
C HIS A 64 -10.14 13.93 7.69
N TYR A 65 -9.70 12.87 7.00
CA TYR A 65 -8.34 12.78 6.51
C TYR A 65 -8.13 13.69 5.29
N ASN A 66 -6.94 14.25 5.17
CA ASN A 66 -6.55 15.15 4.07
C ASN A 66 -5.32 14.66 3.28
N LEU A 67 -4.76 13.51 3.66
CA LEU A 67 -3.59 12.89 3.06
C LEU A 67 -3.85 11.39 2.86
N PHE A 68 -3.47 10.88 1.70
CA PHE A 68 -3.48 9.47 1.34
C PHE A 68 -2.06 9.03 0.97
N TYR A 69 -1.51 8.12 1.76
CA TYR A 69 -0.18 7.55 1.54
C TYR A 69 -0.30 6.10 1.07
N LEU A 70 0.14 5.83 -0.17
CA LEU A 70 0.21 4.49 -0.74
C LEU A 70 1.66 4.05 -0.88
N GLY A 71 2.16 3.38 0.16
CA GLY A 71 3.53 2.86 0.17
C GLY A 71 3.64 1.44 -0.38
N TYR A 72 4.88 1.03 -0.63
CA TYR A 72 5.29 -0.31 -1.03
C TYR A 72 4.74 -0.76 -2.38
N LEU A 73 4.47 0.16 -3.31
CA LEU A 73 3.78 -0.13 -4.58
C LEU A 73 4.37 -1.31 -5.36
N THR A 74 5.70 -1.47 -5.32
CA THR A 74 6.43 -2.52 -6.06
C THR A 74 6.14 -3.95 -5.57
N ILE A 75 5.52 -4.12 -4.40
CA ILE A 75 5.17 -5.43 -3.82
C ILE A 75 3.66 -5.62 -3.63
N LEU A 76 2.82 -4.75 -4.21
CA LEU A 76 1.36 -4.83 -4.19
C LEU A 76 0.85 -5.40 -5.52
N ASN A 77 0.92 -6.73 -5.66
CA ASN A 77 0.67 -7.44 -6.93
C ASN A 77 -0.62 -7.04 -7.63
N GLU A 78 -1.77 -7.07 -6.93
CA GLU A 78 -3.05 -6.69 -7.55
C GLU A 78 -3.05 -5.21 -7.97
N LEU A 79 -2.50 -4.29 -7.18
CA LEU A 79 -2.41 -2.88 -7.55
C LEU A 79 -1.52 -2.61 -8.77
N ALA A 80 -0.50 -3.45 -9.00
CA ALA A 80 0.40 -3.34 -10.14
C ALA A 80 -0.23 -3.81 -11.47
N ARG A 81 -1.35 -4.54 -11.43
CA ARG A 81 -2.02 -5.04 -12.65
C ARG A 81 -2.46 -3.88 -13.54
N ILE A 82 -2.30 -4.05 -14.85
CA ILE A 82 -2.73 -3.10 -15.87
C ILE A 82 -4.12 -3.52 -16.38
N ILE A 83 -5.08 -2.60 -16.30
CA ILE A 83 -6.44 -2.75 -16.82
C ILE A 83 -6.82 -1.44 -17.52
N ASP A 84 -7.26 -1.53 -18.78
CA ASP A 84 -7.65 -0.36 -19.60
C ASP A 84 -6.53 0.70 -19.71
N ASN A 85 -5.29 0.26 -19.99
CA ASN A 85 -4.10 1.12 -20.11
C ASN A 85 -3.70 1.89 -18.83
N ALA A 86 -4.25 1.52 -17.67
CA ALA A 86 -3.87 2.09 -16.38
C ALA A 86 -3.61 0.99 -15.35
N THR A 87 -2.70 1.23 -14.41
CA THR A 87 -2.56 0.35 -13.24
C THR A 87 -3.75 0.51 -12.31
N ILE A 88 -4.13 -0.54 -11.58
CA ILE A 88 -5.13 -0.44 -10.52
C ILE A 88 -4.68 0.60 -9.47
N ALA A 89 -3.38 0.65 -9.13
CA ALA A 89 -2.80 1.70 -8.30
C ALA A 89 -3.11 3.11 -8.84
N GLY A 90 -2.91 3.34 -10.13
CA GLY A 90 -3.21 4.62 -10.78
C GLY A 90 -4.69 4.99 -10.66
N LYS A 91 -5.60 4.02 -10.82
CA LYS A 91 -7.04 4.22 -10.60
C LYS A 91 -7.34 4.60 -9.15
N VAL A 92 -6.70 3.97 -8.16
CA VAL A 92 -6.84 4.28 -6.72
C VAL A 92 -6.33 5.68 -6.40
N LEU A 93 -5.13 6.04 -6.86
CA LEU A 93 -4.55 7.37 -6.65
C LEU A 93 -5.43 8.46 -7.28
N LYS A 94 -5.93 8.23 -8.51
CA LYS A 94 -6.88 9.15 -9.13
C LYS A 94 -8.14 9.33 -8.28
N LYS A 95 -8.76 8.22 -7.84
CA LYS A 95 -9.94 8.27 -6.96
C LYS A 95 -9.66 9.05 -5.66
N ALA A 96 -8.50 8.86 -5.03
CA ALA A 96 -8.11 9.62 -3.84
C ALA A 96 -8.06 11.14 -4.11
N LYS A 97 -7.42 11.53 -5.24
CA LYS A 97 -7.33 12.93 -5.66
C LYS A 97 -8.70 13.55 -5.90
N ASP A 98 -9.59 12.81 -6.59
CA ASP A 98 -10.95 13.25 -6.89
C ASP A 98 -11.77 13.49 -5.61
N HIS A 99 -11.42 12.86 -4.48
CA HIS A 99 -12.02 13.08 -3.16
C HIS A 99 -11.31 14.19 -2.33
N GLY A 100 -10.38 14.93 -2.93
CA GLY A 100 -9.70 16.07 -2.28
C GLY A 100 -8.53 15.67 -1.37
N LEU A 101 -8.06 14.43 -1.43
CA LEU A 101 -6.88 14.00 -0.67
C LEU A 101 -5.59 14.42 -1.39
N LYS A 102 -4.61 14.91 -0.62
CA LYS A 102 -3.22 14.99 -1.08
C LYS A 102 -2.64 13.58 -1.15
N ILE A 103 -1.83 13.31 -2.16
CA ILE A 103 -1.32 11.96 -2.41
C ILE A 103 0.18 11.93 -2.19
N ILE A 104 0.64 10.87 -1.53
CA ILE A 104 2.04 10.45 -1.52
C ILE A 104 2.05 8.98 -1.89
N ASP A 105 2.88 8.62 -2.85
CA ASP A 105 3.24 7.24 -3.15
C ASP A 105 4.72 7.00 -2.85
N ASP A 106 5.04 5.77 -2.51
CA ASP A 106 6.43 5.34 -2.40
C ASP A 106 6.64 4.01 -3.14
N PHE A 107 7.91 3.76 -3.41
CA PHE A 107 8.39 2.52 -3.99
C PHE A 107 9.41 1.91 -3.06
N VAL A 108 9.43 0.59 -2.99
CA VAL A 108 10.53 -0.15 -2.37
C VAL A 108 11.35 -0.87 -3.41
N SER A 109 12.62 -1.09 -3.12
CA SER A 109 13.46 -1.95 -3.94
C SER A 109 12.83 -3.35 -4.00
N ALA A 110 12.46 -3.78 -5.21
CA ALA A 110 11.94 -5.11 -5.47
C ALA A 110 12.85 -5.78 -6.51
N HIS A 111 13.06 -7.08 -6.36
CA HIS A 111 13.76 -7.84 -7.38
C HIS A 111 12.77 -8.15 -8.52
N SER A 112 13.00 -7.58 -9.70
CA SER A 112 12.26 -7.93 -10.90
C SER A 112 12.94 -9.11 -11.60
N LEU A 113 12.26 -10.25 -11.69
CA LEU A 113 12.54 -11.25 -12.72
C LEU A 113 11.85 -10.74 -14.00
N LEU A 114 12.51 -9.85 -14.74
CA LEU A 114 12.25 -9.73 -16.18
C LEU A 114 13.04 -10.83 -16.87
#